data_AF-A0A7V1LHH7-F1
#
_entry.id   AF-A0A7V1LHH7-F1
#
_cell.length_a   1.000
_cell.length_b   1.000
_cell.length_c   1.000
_cell.angle_alpha   90.00
_cell.angle_beta   90.00
_cell.angle_gamma   90.00
#
_symmetry.space_group_name_H-M   'P 1'
#
loop_
_entity.id
_entity.type
_entity.pdbx_description
1 polymer ?
#
loop_
_entity_poly.entity_id
_entity_poly.type
_entity_poly.pdbx_seq_one_letter_code
_entity_poly.pdbx_strand_id
1 'polypeptide(L)'
;MQIHESISLKKLNTFGIDVKARYFTELRNENQIKEIFSSEINPGKSFILGGGSNILFTKDYEGLIIKNSIPGINKISEDDENVIIESGA
;
A
#
# COMPACT_ATOMS: atom_id res chain seq x y z
N MET A 1 10.09 -2.76 9.64
CA MET A 1 9.09 -3.23 8.65
C MET A 1 9.30 -4.71 8.39
N GLN A 2 8.25 -5.50 8.12
CA GLN A 2 8.38 -6.91 7.73
C GLN A 2 7.90 -7.09 6.28
N ILE A 3 8.64 -7.88 5.51
CA ILE A 3 8.25 -8.26 4.16
C ILE A 3 7.87 -9.74 4.17
N HIS A 4 6.69 -10.02 3.63
CA HIS A 4 6.13 -11.34 3.52
C HIS A 4 6.19 -11.83 2.08
N GLU A 5 6.38 -13.12 1.89
CA GLU A 5 6.39 -13.75 0.57
C GLU A 5 5.12 -14.56 0.32
N SER A 6 4.68 -14.61 -0.95
CA SER A 6 3.58 -15.47 -1.40
C SER A 6 2.26 -15.30 -0.60
N ILE A 7 1.88 -14.05 -0.30
CA ILE A 7 0.68 -13.74 0.49
C ILE A 7 -0.57 -13.67 -0.41
N SER A 8 -1.66 -14.30 0.02
CA SER A 8 -2.99 -14.13 -0.60
C SER A 8 -3.50 -12.71 -0.42
N LEU A 9 -3.92 -12.09 -1.51
CA LEU A 9 -4.54 -10.76 -1.56
C LEU A 9 -6.05 -10.80 -1.37
N LYS A 10 -6.65 -11.99 -1.13
CA LYS A 10 -8.11 -12.18 -1.02
C LYS A 10 -8.78 -11.23 -0.03
N LYS A 11 -8.17 -11.02 1.13
CA LYS A 11 -8.67 -10.12 2.18
C LYS A 11 -8.27 -8.66 1.98
N LEU A 12 -7.53 -8.37 0.91
CA LEU A 12 -6.94 -7.08 0.59
C LEU A 12 -7.52 -6.47 -0.69
N ASN A 13 -8.57 -7.07 -1.25
CA ASN A 13 -9.36 -6.48 -2.34
C ASN A 13 -10.85 -6.78 -2.13
N THR A 14 -11.71 -5.82 -2.45
CA THR A 14 -13.16 -5.94 -2.20
C THR A 14 -13.86 -6.91 -3.14
N PHE A 15 -13.26 -7.24 -4.29
CA PHE A 15 -13.75 -8.32 -5.15
C PHE A 15 -13.54 -9.72 -4.52
N GLY A 16 -12.71 -9.84 -3.48
CA GLY A 16 -12.44 -11.12 -2.82
C GLY A 16 -11.69 -12.11 -3.71
N ILE A 17 -10.94 -11.62 -4.70
CA ILE A 17 -10.17 -12.45 -5.63
C ILE A 17 -8.94 -13.00 -4.91
N ASP A 18 -8.81 -14.32 -4.94
CA ASP A 18 -7.72 -15.05 -4.30
C ASP A 18 -6.55 -15.23 -5.28
N VAL A 19 -5.76 -14.17 -5.41
CA VAL A 19 -4.45 -14.20 -6.06
C VAL A 19 -3.36 -13.94 -5.02
N LYS A 20 -2.12 -14.24 -5.35
CA LYS A 20 -0.97 -14.01 -4.48
C LYS A 20 -0.11 -12.84 -4.94
N ALA A 21 0.47 -12.12 -3.99
CA ALA A 21 1.62 -11.26 -4.24
C ALA A 21 2.91 -12.03 -3.95
N ARG A 22 3.92 -11.88 -4.82
CA ARG A 22 5.25 -12.43 -4.57
C ARG A 22 5.85 -11.84 -3.31
N TYR A 23 5.78 -10.52 -3.16
CA TYR A 23 6.20 -9.80 -1.95
C TYR A 23 5.06 -8.90 -1.45
N PHE A 24 4.93 -8.78 -0.14
CA PHE A 24 3.94 -7.93 0.51
C PHE A 24 4.54 -7.24 1.74
N THR A 25 4.25 -5.95 1.90
CA THR A 25 4.56 -5.19 3.12
C THR A 25 3.41 -4.23 3.44
N GLU A 26 3.27 -3.87 4.71
CA GLU A 26 2.30 -2.87 5.18
C GLU A 26 3.06 -1.67 5.80
N LEU A 27 2.75 -0.47 5.31
CA LEU A 27 3.25 0.79 5.84
C LEU A 27 2.27 1.33 6.87
N ARG A 28 2.78 1.66 8.06
CA ARG A 28 2.04 2.30 9.16
C ARG A 28 2.57 3.68 9.51
N ASN A 29 3.71 4.06 8.93
CA ASN A 29 4.27 5.40 8.96
C ASN A 29 5.15 5.63 7.72
N GLU A 30 5.38 6.90 7.37
CA GLU A 30 6.18 7.30 6.21
C GLU A 30 7.66 6.89 6.30
N ASN A 31 8.23 6.80 7.51
CA ASN A 31 9.64 6.47 7.70
C ASN A 31 9.97 5.04 7.22
N GLN A 32 8.98 4.14 7.25
CA GLN A 32 9.12 2.76 6.76
C GLN A 32 9.37 2.67 5.25
N ILE A 33 9.08 3.73 4.48
CA ILE A 33 9.40 3.76 3.04
C ILE A 33 10.91 3.63 2.81
N LYS A 34 11.74 4.27 3.67
CA LYS A 34 13.21 4.19 3.57
C LYS A 34 13.71 2.76 3.78
N GLU A 35 13.04 1.99 4.63
CA GLU A 35 13.34 0.58 4.87
C GLU A 35 13.07 -0.29 3.62
N ILE A 36 12.07 0.06 2.79
CA ILE A 36 11.81 -0.63 1.51
C ILE A 36 12.96 -0.41 0.54
N PHE A 37 13.38 0.84 0.34
CA PHE A 37 14.48 1.17 -0.58
C PHE A 37 15.84 0.63 -0.15
N SER A 38 15.97 0.31 1.14
CA SER A 38 17.19 -0.29 1.71
C SER A 38 17.13 -1.82 1.76
N SER A 39 16.00 -2.44 1.37
CA SER A 39 15.84 -3.89 1.34
C SER A 39 16.46 -4.50 0.09
N GLU A 40 16.70 -5.82 0.11
CA GLU A 40 17.17 -6.58 -1.06
C GLU A 40 16.10 -6.70 -2.17
N ILE A 41 14.86 -6.31 -1.88
CA ILE A 41 13.75 -6.40 -2.84
C ILE A 41 13.79 -5.18 -3.74
N ASN A 42 13.96 -5.43 -5.03
CA ASN A 42 13.90 -4.37 -6.04
C ASN A 42 12.50 -3.73 -6.07
N PRO A 43 12.35 -2.44 -5.69
CA PRO A 43 11.05 -1.77 -5.67
C PRO A 43 10.57 -1.37 -7.07
N GLY A 44 11.35 -1.59 -8.12
CA GLY A 44 11.01 -1.24 -9.51
C GLY A 44 9.75 -1.91 -10.08
N LYS A 45 9.19 -2.90 -9.37
CA LYS A 45 7.88 -3.50 -9.66
C LYS A 45 6.96 -3.47 -8.43
N SER A 46 6.90 -2.33 -7.75
CA SER A 46 6.00 -2.13 -6.61
C SER A 46 4.63 -1.61 -7.03
N PHE A 47 3.60 -1.94 -6.27
CA PHE A 47 2.24 -1.41 -6.42
C PHE A 47 1.71 -1.01 -5.04
N ILE A 48 1.27 0.25 -4.91
CA ILE A 48 0.70 0.78 -3.67
C ILE A 48 -0.78 0.42 -3.61
N LEU A 49 -1.18 -0.26 -2.54
CA LEU A 49 -2.54 -0.70 -2.28
C LEU A 49 -3.09 0.07 -1.07
N GLY A 50 -4.23 0.76 -1.24
CA GLY A 50 -5.01 1.26 -0.11
C GLY A 50 -5.89 0.16 0.48
N GLY A 51 -7.20 0.41 0.58
CA GLY A 51 -8.18 -0.61 0.97
C GLY A 51 -8.54 -1.65 -0.10
N GLY A 52 -8.04 -1.49 -1.34
CA GLY A 52 -8.29 -2.43 -2.44
C GLY A 52 -9.74 -2.43 -2.96
N SER A 53 -10.47 -1.31 -2.80
CA SER A 53 -11.88 -1.19 -3.20
C SER A 53 -12.11 -0.95 -4.69
N ASN A 54 -11.08 -0.52 -5.41
CA ASN A 54 -11.13 -0.18 -6.82
C ASN A 54 -9.98 -0.82 -7.60
N ILE A 55 -9.67 -2.08 -7.29
CA ILE A 55 -8.66 -2.86 -8.00
C ILE A 55 -9.21 -4.23 -8.38
N LEU A 56 -8.96 -4.63 -9.62
CA LEU A 56 -9.25 -5.98 -10.11
C LEU A 56 -7.94 -6.69 -10.37
N PHE A 57 -7.58 -7.62 -9.48
CA PHE A 57 -6.45 -8.52 -9.75
C PHE A 57 -6.87 -9.61 -10.72
N THR A 58 -6.16 -9.75 -11.83
CA THR A 58 -6.47 -10.73 -12.89
C THR A 58 -5.55 -11.95 -12.87
N LYS A 59 -4.47 -11.89 -12.08
CA LYS A 59 -3.47 -12.95 -11.88
C LYS A 59 -2.62 -12.63 -10.67
N ASP A 60 -1.78 -13.58 -10.26
CA ASP A 60 -0.75 -13.37 -9.25
C ASP A 60 0.17 -12.19 -9.62
N TYR A 61 0.52 -11.40 -8.60
CA TYR A 61 1.35 -10.23 -8.74
C TYR A 61 2.81 -10.56 -8.41
N GLU A 62 3.65 -10.65 -9.44
CA GLU A 62 5.07 -11.00 -9.33
C GLU A 62 5.96 -9.94 -8.65
N GLY A 63 5.39 -8.81 -8.21
CA GLY A 63 6.11 -7.70 -7.61
C GLY A 63 5.86 -7.55 -6.11
N LEU A 64 6.21 -6.37 -5.60
CA LEU A 64 5.95 -5.96 -4.22
C LEU A 64 4.60 -5.22 -4.12
N ILE A 65 3.66 -5.76 -3.36
CA ILE A 65 2.49 -5.02 -2.91
C ILE A 65 2.86 -4.25 -1.64
N ILE A 66 2.65 -2.94 -1.65
CA ILE A 66 2.85 -2.05 -0.49
C ILE A 66 1.47 -1.58 -0.03
N LYS A 67 0.97 -2.13 1.07
CA LYS A 67 -0.29 -1.67 1.65
C LYS A 67 -0.06 -0.38 2.42
N ASN A 68 -0.64 0.73 1.98
CA ASN A 68 -0.67 1.95 2.77
C ASN A 68 -1.71 1.79 3.89
N SER A 69 -1.27 1.95 5.14
CA SER A 69 -2.11 1.92 6.35
C SER A 69 -1.60 2.92 7.37
N ILE A 70 -1.01 4.01 6.87
CA ILE A 70 -0.72 5.20 7.67
C ILE A 70 -2.08 5.74 8.12
N PRO A 71 -2.35 5.89 9.43
CA PRO A 71 -3.63 6.36 9.91
C PRO A 71 -3.71 7.89 9.88
N GLY A 72 -4.94 8.40 10.02
CA GLY A 72 -5.19 9.81 10.35
C GLY A 72 -5.50 10.68 9.13
N ILE A 73 -6.09 11.83 9.44
CA ILE A 73 -6.43 12.89 8.50
C ILE A 73 -6.01 14.20 9.17
N ASN A 74 -5.07 14.91 8.57
CA ASN A 74 -4.50 16.13 9.11
C ASN A 74 -4.82 17.30 8.17
N LYS A 75 -5.37 18.38 8.72
CA LYS A 75 -5.50 19.65 7.99
C LYS A 75 -4.18 20.40 8.04
N ILE A 76 -3.55 20.55 6.88
CA ILE A 76 -2.25 21.22 6.75
C ILE A 76 -2.45 22.73 6.66
N SER A 77 -3.42 23.17 5.86
CA SER A 77 -3.80 24.57 5.74
C SER A 77 -5.23 24.71 5.21
N GLU A 78 -5.79 25.90 5.40
CA GLU A 78 -7.12 26.28 4.91
C GLU A 78 -7.11 27.77 4.60
N ASP A 79 -7.71 28.13 3.48
CA ASP A 79 -8.05 29.50 3.10
C ASP A 79 -9.54 29.56 2.72
N ASP A 80 -10.01 30.71 2.22
CA ASP A 80 -11.43 30.94 1.95
C ASP A 80 -12.02 30.03 0.86
N GLU A 81 -11.18 29.45 -0.01
CA GLU A 81 -11.62 28.61 -1.13
C GLU A 81 -11.13 27.15 -1.04
N ASN A 82 -10.04 26.90 -0.30
CA ASN A 82 -9.32 25.64 -0.34
C ASN A 82 -8.97 25.10 1.05
N VAL A 83 -8.92 23.77 1.14
CA VAL A 83 -8.39 23.05 2.30
C VAL A 83 -7.35 22.04 1.81
N ILE A 84 -6.15 22.11 2.38
CA ILE A 84 -5.11 21.11 2.14
C ILE A 84 -5.18 20.07 3.25
N ILE A 85 -5.44 18.83 2.86
CA ILE A 85 -5.53 17.68 3.75
C ILE A 85 -4.42 16.70 3.42
N GLU A 86 -3.69 16.28 4.44
CA GLU A 86 -2.91 15.05 4.40
C GLU A 86 -3.78 13.91 4.93
N SER A 87 -3.92 12.85 4.13
CA SER A 87 -4.72 11.69 4.51
C SER A 87 -3.88 10.43 4.45
N GLY A 88 -3.99 9.66 5.52
CA GLY A 88 -3.66 8.24 5.55
C GLY A 88 -4.62 7.39 4.71
N ALA A 89 -4.51 6.07 4.85
CA ALA A 89 -5.31 5.06 4.14
C ALA A 89 -5.89 3.99 5.08
#